data_AF-A0A9E3F0T9-F1
#
_entry.id   AF-A0A9E3F0T9-F1
#
_cell.length_a   1.000
_cell.length_b   1.000
_cell.length_c   1.000
_cell.angle_alpha   90.00
_cell.angle_beta   90.00
_cell.angle_gamma   90.00
#
_symmetry.space_group_name_H-M   'P 1'
#
loop_
_entity.id
_entity.type
_entity.pdbx_description
1 polymer ?
#
loop_
_entity_poly.entity_id
_entity_poly.type
_entity_poly.pdbx_seq_one_letter_code
_entity_poly.pdbx_strand_id
1 'polypeptide(L)'
;MSQRQMIARSRRQRTRSATESAVTRASAFAIHHGGRGALLSGTAFAALVACGLFAFNGPALAQNTTQLPTGGVVTGGSATITQSGSSQLTINQTTDRGVIDWRSFSIGQGNRVDFIQPGRTSVTLNRVTGPDPSVISGMLNANGQVVLINQAGVMFTGGAQVNVESLIASTANVANPQAFMAGGKIAFDQAGANPNARVVNDGTITVRDGGLVALLGPSVANNGVINARLGRVTVGGYETFTVDLNGDGLVNFAVGNPVSQTPRDGDGKALALASNTGTINADGGQVAITAAAARAVVDGVVNVGGQVNARSVTNEGGVIVFGGGESTQVNVNGTIDVSGAGASQKGGTVTVTAPKVTVEATARINANGGAGGGTVLVGGGKQGQGPIANAQTTTVATGATITADATNKGNGGTVVVWADNTTVFGGTISASGGTAGGNGGFVETSGRVTLSLLDGATVTAVAPAGVAGLWLMDPTN
;
A
#
# COMPACT_ATOMS: atom_id res chain seq x y z
N MET A 1 -22.57 27.67 78.14
CA MET A 1 -23.26 28.50 79.14
C MET A 1 -24.52 29.05 78.49
N SER A 2 -25.68 28.47 78.80
CA SER A 2 -26.72 29.07 79.68
C SER A 2 -27.45 30.20 78.94
N GLN A 3 -28.76 30.23 78.73
CA GLN A 3 -29.86 29.75 79.55
C GLN A 3 -31.16 29.91 78.75
N ARG A 4 -32.07 28.92 78.77
CA ARG A 4 -33.47 29.05 79.26
C ARG A 4 -34.32 27.82 78.88
N GLN A 5 -34.60 27.02 79.92
CA GLN A 5 -35.78 26.16 80.11
C GLN A 5 -37.08 27.00 79.92
N MET A 6 -38.31 26.51 79.66
CA MET A 6 -38.98 25.20 79.70
C MET A 6 -40.44 25.42 79.19
N ILE A 7 -41.10 24.36 78.69
CA ILE A 7 -42.56 24.03 78.82
C ILE A 7 -43.57 24.93 78.04
N ALA A 8 -44.61 24.48 77.32
CA ALA A 8 -45.15 23.17 76.97
C ALA A 8 -46.24 23.26 75.86
N ARG A 9 -46.41 22.14 75.15
CA ARG A 9 -47.65 21.54 74.61
C ARG A 9 -48.62 22.34 73.70
N SER A 10 -48.54 21.95 72.42
CA SER A 10 -49.59 21.24 71.66
C SER A 10 -50.29 21.97 70.52
N ARG A 11 -50.57 21.13 69.50
CA ARG A 11 -51.55 21.23 68.40
C ARG A 11 -51.16 21.97 67.12
N ARG A 12 -50.65 21.13 66.23
CA ARG A 12 -51.17 20.81 64.88
C ARG A 12 -51.39 21.96 63.88
N GLN A 13 -50.53 21.84 62.88
CA GLN A 13 -50.81 21.75 61.44
C GLN A 13 -50.62 23.00 60.57
N ARG A 14 -49.68 22.78 59.65
CA ARG A 14 -49.10 23.63 58.63
C ARG A 14 -49.93 23.59 57.34
N THR A 15 -49.98 24.76 56.71
CA THR A 15 -49.77 25.06 55.28
C THR A 15 -50.75 24.51 54.23
N ARG A 16 -51.58 25.47 53.73
CA ARG A 16 -51.78 25.87 52.31
C ARG A 16 -50.62 25.46 51.38
N SER A 17 -50.76 25.22 50.07
CA SER A 17 -51.83 25.34 49.07
C SER A 17 -51.19 24.87 47.75
N ALA A 18 -51.95 24.19 46.89
CA ALA A 18 -52.04 24.46 45.44
C ALA A 18 -52.53 23.20 44.71
N THR A 19 -53.85 23.19 44.54
CA THR A 19 -54.65 22.83 43.35
C THR A 19 -53.88 22.35 42.10
N GLU A 20 -54.21 21.15 41.61
CA GLU A 20 -55.02 21.01 40.38
C GLU A 20 -55.58 19.59 40.25
N SER A 21 -56.78 19.54 39.67
CA SER A 21 -57.80 18.50 39.83
C SER A 21 -57.49 17.18 39.13
N ALA A 22 -57.71 16.09 39.88
CA ALA A 22 -57.96 14.75 39.38
C ALA A 22 -59.47 14.47 39.31
N VAL A 23 -59.79 13.25 38.87
CA VAL A 23 -61.00 12.43 39.09
C VAL A 23 -61.75 12.15 37.78
N THR A 24 -61.57 11.00 37.10
CA THR A 24 -61.65 9.57 37.48
C THR A 24 -63.08 9.01 37.46
N ARG A 25 -63.27 7.95 36.64
CA ARG A 25 -64.01 6.69 36.90
C ARG A 25 -63.78 5.81 35.66
N ALA A 26 -62.99 4.73 35.63
CA ALA A 26 -62.78 3.55 36.50
C ALA A 26 -63.86 2.46 36.39
N SER A 27 -63.36 1.21 36.27
CA SER A 27 -63.98 -0.13 36.38
C SER A 27 -64.29 -0.80 35.03
N ALA A 28 -63.85 -2.01 34.69
CA ALA A 28 -63.31 -3.15 35.45
C ALA A 28 -62.33 -3.98 34.54
N PHE A 29 -61.14 -4.43 34.99
CA PHE A 29 -60.84 -5.68 35.76
C PHE A 29 -61.22 -6.97 34.98
N ALA A 30 -60.41 -8.01 34.75
CA ALA A 30 -58.99 -8.37 34.81
C ALA A 30 -58.94 -9.82 34.18
N ILE A 31 -57.84 -10.43 33.70
CA ILE A 31 -56.77 -11.11 34.45
C ILE A 31 -55.89 -11.86 33.41
N HIS A 32 -54.55 -11.67 33.50
CA HIS A 32 -53.39 -12.58 33.27
C HIS A 32 -53.31 -13.59 32.10
N HIS A 33 -52.14 -14.01 31.58
CA HIS A 33 -50.68 -13.92 31.85
C HIS A 33 -50.00 -13.79 30.47
N GLY A 34 -48.76 -13.35 30.24
CA GLY A 34 -47.56 -13.20 31.04
C GLY A 34 -46.48 -12.75 30.04
N GLY A 35 -45.71 -11.72 30.40
CA GLY A 35 -44.73 -11.12 29.50
C GLY A 35 -43.43 -11.92 29.40
N ARG A 36 -42.67 -11.64 28.35
CA ARG A 36 -41.45 -10.82 28.43
C ARG A 36 -40.94 -10.56 27.02
N GLY A 37 -40.75 -9.28 26.71
CA GLY A 37 -40.27 -8.83 25.42
C GLY A 37 -38.78 -9.10 25.20
N ALA A 38 -38.43 -9.27 23.92
CA ALA A 38 -37.12 -8.95 23.39
C ALA A 38 -37.34 -7.97 22.23
N LEU A 39 -37.07 -6.69 22.50
CA LEU A 39 -36.92 -5.63 21.51
C LEU A 39 -35.49 -5.69 20.97
N LEU A 40 -35.39 -5.62 19.63
CA LEU A 40 -34.37 -4.95 18.81
C LEU A 40 -32.90 -5.39 19.07
N SER A 41 -32.10 -5.75 18.06
CA SER A 41 -31.77 -4.88 16.93
C SER A 41 -31.01 -5.70 15.90
N GLY A 42 -31.44 -5.65 14.64
CA GLY A 42 -30.58 -6.04 13.53
C GLY A 42 -29.56 -4.94 13.25
N THR A 43 -28.36 -5.33 12.81
CA THR A 43 -27.51 -4.47 11.99
C THR A 43 -26.99 -5.29 10.83
N ALA A 44 -27.45 -4.90 9.66
CA ALA A 44 -27.13 -5.49 8.38
C ALA A 44 -25.67 -5.21 8.00
N PHE A 45 -25.05 -6.24 7.41
CA PHE A 45 -23.87 -6.14 6.57
C PHE A 45 -24.14 -5.15 5.43
N ALA A 46 -23.50 -3.98 5.45
CA ALA A 46 -23.45 -3.08 4.31
C ALA A 46 -22.09 -3.26 3.62
N ALA A 47 -22.08 -4.09 2.58
CA ALA A 47 -21.02 -4.16 1.60
C ALA A 47 -21.03 -2.85 0.78
N LEU A 48 -20.04 -2.00 1.01
CA LEU A 48 -19.84 -0.77 0.23
C LEU A 48 -18.76 -1.05 -0.83
N VAL A 49 -19.18 -1.65 -1.94
CA VAL A 49 -18.40 -1.66 -3.18
C VAL A 49 -18.46 -0.24 -3.75
N ALA A 50 -17.52 0.60 -3.34
CA ALA A 50 -17.27 1.88 -4.00
C ALA A 50 -16.28 1.65 -5.15
N CYS A 51 -16.77 1.19 -6.30
CA CYS A 51 -16.11 1.45 -7.59
C CYS A 51 -16.17 2.96 -7.85
N GLY A 52 -15.31 3.71 -7.19
CA GLY A 52 -15.12 5.13 -7.44
C GLY A 52 -14.28 5.30 -8.70
N LEU A 53 -14.93 5.55 -9.83
CA LEU A 53 -14.33 6.34 -10.91
C LEU A 53 -14.02 7.71 -10.29
N PHE A 54 -12.77 7.94 -9.85
CA PHE A 54 -12.34 9.25 -9.40
C PHE A 54 -12.17 10.15 -10.62
N ALA A 55 -13.27 10.78 -11.02
CA ALA A 55 -13.22 11.93 -11.91
C ALA A 55 -12.57 13.10 -11.14
N PHE A 56 -11.38 13.51 -11.59
CA PHE A 56 -10.76 14.76 -11.19
C PHE A 56 -11.73 15.92 -11.47
N ASN A 57 -12.41 16.44 -10.45
CA ASN A 57 -13.13 17.71 -10.51
C ASN A 57 -12.26 18.84 -9.95
N GLY A 58 -11.07 19.01 -10.54
CA GLY A 58 -10.40 20.30 -10.50
C GLY A 58 -10.97 21.19 -11.62
N PRO A 59 -10.79 22.53 -11.58
CA PRO A 59 -10.90 23.31 -12.80
C PRO A 59 -10.03 22.61 -13.84
N ALA A 60 -10.63 22.23 -14.97
CA ALA A 60 -9.89 21.65 -16.09
C ALA A 60 -8.83 22.68 -16.49
N LEU A 61 -7.62 22.53 -15.96
CA LEU A 61 -6.45 23.18 -16.52
C LEU A 61 -6.44 22.67 -17.95
N ALA A 62 -6.77 23.55 -18.90
CA ALA A 62 -6.73 23.22 -20.31
C ALA A 62 -5.36 22.60 -20.57
N GLN A 63 -5.34 21.27 -20.77
CA GLN A 63 -4.09 20.56 -20.97
C GLN A 63 -3.53 21.13 -22.26
N ASN A 64 -2.42 21.84 -22.14
CA ASN A 64 -1.72 22.35 -23.30
C ASN A 64 -1.12 21.13 -24.00
N THR A 65 -1.88 20.59 -24.97
CA THR A 65 -1.52 19.41 -25.75
C THR A 65 -0.21 19.59 -26.50
N THR A 66 0.32 20.82 -26.59
CA THR A 66 1.60 21.17 -27.21
C THR A 66 2.76 21.35 -26.22
N GLN A 67 2.58 21.06 -24.92
CA GLN A 67 3.63 21.32 -23.93
C GLN A 67 4.78 20.32 -24.02
N LEU A 68 6.01 20.84 -24.10
CA LEU A 68 7.27 20.15 -23.86
C LEU A 68 7.93 20.73 -22.59
N PRO A 69 8.93 20.05 -21.99
CA PRO A 69 9.73 20.63 -20.91
C PRO A 69 10.37 21.97 -21.33
N THR A 70 10.46 22.93 -20.41
CA THR A 70 10.98 24.28 -20.68
C THR A 70 11.97 24.78 -19.63
N GLY A 71 12.87 25.66 -20.06
CA GLY A 71 13.86 26.29 -19.19
C GLY A 71 14.90 25.30 -18.62
N GLY A 72 15.28 24.29 -19.40
CA GLY A 72 16.29 23.31 -19.01
C GLY A 72 17.69 23.92 -18.97
N VAL A 73 18.39 23.75 -17.85
CA VAL A 73 19.77 24.17 -17.62
C VAL A 73 20.55 22.98 -17.12
N VAL A 74 21.61 22.59 -17.84
CA VAL A 74 22.51 21.50 -17.41
C VAL A 74 23.42 22.03 -16.31
N THR A 75 23.28 21.50 -15.09
CA THR A 75 24.03 21.92 -13.90
C THR A 75 25.03 20.87 -13.41
N GLY A 76 25.02 19.67 -13.99
CA GLY A 76 26.02 18.64 -13.75
C GLY A 76 26.18 17.70 -14.95
N GLY A 77 27.41 17.25 -15.20
CA GLY A 77 27.72 16.44 -16.38
C GLY A 77 27.69 17.23 -17.69
N SER A 78 27.46 16.54 -18.80
CA SER A 78 27.31 17.15 -20.12
C SER A 78 26.12 16.55 -20.86
N ALA A 79 25.21 17.43 -21.29
CA ALA A 79 24.08 17.10 -22.13
C ALA A 79 23.72 18.27 -23.03
N THR A 80 23.11 17.97 -24.17
CA THR A 80 22.50 18.97 -25.05
C THR A 80 20.99 18.74 -25.07
N ILE A 81 20.24 19.83 -25.07
CA ILE A 81 18.78 19.81 -25.11
C ILE A 81 18.36 20.40 -26.45
N THR A 82 17.75 19.60 -27.31
CA THR A 82 17.41 20.00 -28.67
C THR A 82 15.95 19.70 -28.94
N GLN A 83 15.18 20.74 -29.23
CA GLN A 83 13.81 20.57 -29.67
C GLN A 83 13.77 20.34 -31.18
N SER A 84 13.09 19.28 -31.62
CA SER A 84 12.87 18.95 -33.02
C SER A 84 11.41 19.20 -33.37
N GLY A 85 11.14 20.24 -34.16
CA GLY A 85 9.77 20.68 -34.44
C GLY A 85 9.03 21.18 -33.19
N SER A 86 7.72 20.99 -33.14
CA SER A 86 6.87 21.43 -32.03
C SER A 86 6.55 20.33 -31.01
N SER A 87 6.87 19.07 -31.29
CA SER A 87 6.37 17.92 -30.51
C SER A 87 7.44 16.96 -30.00
N GLN A 88 8.72 17.21 -30.29
CA GLN A 88 9.82 16.36 -29.82
C GLN A 88 10.90 17.18 -29.12
N LEU A 89 11.34 16.70 -27.95
CA LEU A 89 12.54 17.18 -27.26
C LEU A 89 13.53 16.02 -27.10
N THR A 90 14.77 16.22 -27.51
CA THR A 90 15.85 15.24 -27.36
C THR A 90 16.87 15.78 -26.36
N ILE A 91 17.17 14.99 -25.33
CA ILE A 91 18.27 15.23 -24.39
C ILE A 91 19.39 14.25 -24.74
N ASN A 92 20.46 14.76 -25.36
CA ASN A 92 21.62 13.96 -25.69
C ASN A 92 22.72 14.18 -24.64
N GLN A 93 22.83 13.25 -23.69
CA GLN A 93 23.79 13.22 -22.60
C GLN A 93 25.05 12.45 -23.02
N THR A 94 26.22 13.02 -22.74
CA THR A 94 27.53 12.43 -23.10
C THR A 94 28.34 11.94 -21.90
N THR A 95 27.94 12.30 -20.68
CA THR A 95 28.52 11.79 -19.43
C THR A 95 27.66 10.70 -18.80
N ASP A 96 28.22 9.82 -17.98
CA ASP A 96 27.43 8.76 -17.33
C ASP A 96 26.36 9.28 -16.38
N ARG A 97 26.61 10.44 -15.77
CA ARG A 97 25.66 11.13 -14.90
C ARG A 97 25.43 12.54 -15.42
N GLY A 98 24.19 12.99 -15.39
CA GLY A 98 23.80 14.34 -15.76
C GLY A 98 22.78 14.90 -14.78
N VAL A 99 22.84 16.21 -14.52
CA VAL A 99 21.83 16.95 -13.73
C VAL A 99 21.30 18.08 -14.59
N ILE A 100 19.99 18.16 -14.71
CA ILE A 100 19.29 19.19 -15.46
C ILE A 100 18.23 19.81 -14.55
N ASP A 101 18.36 21.09 -14.26
CA ASP A 101 17.32 21.86 -13.60
C ASP A 101 16.37 22.42 -14.66
N TRP A 102 15.06 22.29 -14.43
CA TRP A 102 14.00 22.69 -15.35
C TRP A 102 13.10 23.74 -14.70
N ARG A 103 12.62 24.70 -15.49
CA ARG A 103 11.52 25.57 -15.03
C ARG A 103 10.21 24.80 -15.01
N SER A 104 9.94 23.99 -16.02
CA SER A 104 8.81 23.05 -16.04
C SER A 104 9.21 21.77 -16.77
N PHE A 105 8.67 20.64 -16.33
CA PHE A 105 8.84 19.36 -17.02
C PHE A 105 7.48 18.68 -17.15
N SER A 106 6.82 18.92 -18.27
CA SER A 106 5.55 18.29 -18.65
C SER A 106 5.62 17.86 -20.11
N ILE A 107 4.91 16.79 -20.47
CA ILE A 107 4.89 16.23 -21.81
C ILE A 107 3.43 16.12 -22.23
N GLY A 108 2.95 17.04 -23.07
CA GLY A 108 1.60 17.02 -23.61
C GLY A 108 1.31 15.77 -24.45
N GLN A 109 0.03 15.44 -24.59
CA GLN A 109 -0.41 14.32 -25.41
C GLN A 109 0.08 14.48 -26.87
N GLY A 110 0.62 13.41 -27.44
CA GLY A 110 1.20 13.42 -28.80
C GLY A 110 2.63 13.97 -28.87
N ASN A 111 3.14 14.56 -27.79
CA ASN A 111 4.55 14.97 -27.70
C ASN A 111 5.41 13.85 -27.13
N ARG A 112 6.72 13.96 -27.35
CA ARG A 112 7.72 13.00 -26.87
C ARG A 112 8.98 13.65 -26.38
N VAL A 113 9.57 13.07 -25.35
CA VAL A 113 10.88 13.41 -24.83
C VAL A 113 11.77 12.17 -24.89
N ASP A 114 12.93 12.28 -25.53
CA ASP A 114 13.88 11.18 -25.65
C ASP A 114 15.20 11.54 -24.94
N PHE A 115 15.62 10.69 -24.00
CA PHE A 115 16.95 10.73 -23.41
C PHE A 115 17.86 9.74 -24.17
N ILE A 116 18.89 10.28 -24.80
CA ILE A 116 19.99 9.54 -25.43
C ILE A 116 21.18 9.67 -24.49
N GLN A 117 21.51 8.59 -23.78
CA GLN A 117 22.55 8.53 -22.75
C GLN A 117 23.69 7.58 -23.19
N PRO A 118 24.90 7.65 -22.60
CA PRO A 118 26.02 6.81 -23.03
C PRO A 118 25.76 5.30 -22.94
N GLY A 119 25.01 4.85 -21.93
CA GLY A 119 24.66 3.45 -21.75
C GLY A 119 23.49 3.23 -20.80
N ARG A 120 23.18 1.96 -20.55
CA ARG A 120 22.04 1.52 -19.73
C ARG A 120 22.16 1.95 -18.26
N THR A 121 23.40 1.99 -17.76
CA THR A 121 23.72 2.42 -16.39
C THR A 121 23.86 3.92 -16.24
N SER A 122 23.85 4.67 -17.34
CA SER A 122 23.90 6.13 -17.30
C SER A 122 22.58 6.68 -16.78
N VAL A 123 22.62 7.78 -16.02
CA VAL A 123 21.46 8.34 -15.35
C VAL A 123 21.38 9.85 -15.53
N THR A 124 20.16 10.36 -15.70
CA THR A 124 19.88 11.80 -15.73
C THR A 124 18.94 12.17 -14.60
N LEU A 125 19.37 13.11 -13.77
CA LEU A 125 18.56 13.74 -12.72
C LEU A 125 17.91 15.01 -13.26
N ASN A 126 16.59 15.00 -13.38
CA ASN A 126 15.77 16.13 -13.80
C ASN A 126 15.08 16.74 -12.58
N ARG A 127 15.36 18.01 -12.27
CA ARG A 127 14.81 18.71 -11.10
C ARG A 127 13.94 19.86 -11.56
N VAL A 128 12.65 19.83 -11.24
CA VAL A 128 11.73 20.93 -11.53
C VAL A 128 11.79 21.96 -10.40
N THR A 129 12.07 23.20 -10.78
CA THR A 129 12.19 24.35 -9.86
C THR A 129 10.99 25.30 -9.95
N GLY A 130 10.10 25.08 -10.91
CA GLY A 130 8.83 25.79 -11.04
C GLY A 130 7.79 25.36 -10.00
N PRO A 131 6.72 26.15 -9.84
CA PRO A 131 5.66 25.87 -8.88
C PRO A 131 4.69 24.78 -9.37
N ASP A 132 4.65 24.51 -10.66
CA ASP A 132 3.65 23.63 -11.27
C ASP A 132 4.06 22.15 -11.21
N PRO A 133 3.11 21.22 -10.99
CA PRO A 133 3.38 19.79 -11.04
C PRO A 133 3.76 19.35 -12.46
N SER A 134 4.52 18.26 -12.53
CA SER A 134 4.86 17.61 -13.79
C SER A 134 3.68 16.78 -14.27
N VAL A 135 3.17 17.08 -15.47
CA VAL A 135 2.08 16.33 -16.11
C VAL A 135 2.60 15.66 -17.36
N ILE A 136 2.69 14.33 -17.32
CA ILE A 136 3.18 13.48 -18.40
C ILE A 136 1.96 12.81 -19.05
N SER A 137 1.64 13.22 -20.26
CA SER A 137 0.51 12.71 -21.07
C SER A 137 0.96 12.14 -22.41
N GLY A 138 2.18 12.48 -22.84
CA GLY A 138 2.82 11.94 -24.04
C GLY A 138 3.82 10.81 -23.73
N MET A 139 4.88 10.76 -24.54
CA MET A 139 5.90 9.70 -24.46
C MET A 139 7.19 10.18 -23.78
N LEU A 140 7.73 9.39 -22.85
CA LEU A 140 9.05 9.59 -22.26
C LEU A 140 9.90 8.35 -22.53
N ASN A 141 10.93 8.48 -23.37
CA ASN A 141 11.82 7.38 -23.73
C ASN A 141 13.23 7.62 -23.22
N ALA A 142 13.92 6.58 -22.77
CA ALA A 142 15.34 6.63 -22.43
C ALA A 142 16.02 5.29 -22.69
N ASN A 143 17.27 5.32 -23.19
CA ASN A 143 18.08 4.10 -23.25
C ASN A 143 18.81 3.79 -21.93
N GLY A 144 18.88 4.75 -21.01
CA GLY A 144 19.37 4.61 -19.64
C GLY A 144 18.30 4.99 -18.60
N GLN A 145 18.76 5.50 -17.46
CA GLN A 145 17.94 5.74 -16.28
C GLN A 145 17.51 7.21 -16.19
N VAL A 146 16.27 7.45 -15.75
CA VAL A 146 15.70 8.78 -15.58
C VAL A 146 15.24 8.96 -14.13
N VAL A 147 15.70 10.03 -13.49
CA VAL A 147 15.15 10.52 -12.22
C VAL A 147 14.41 11.83 -12.51
N LEU A 148 13.14 11.91 -12.12
CA LEU A 148 12.30 13.10 -12.23
C LEU A 148 11.87 13.54 -10.83
N ILE A 149 12.33 14.72 -10.42
CA ILE A 149 11.98 15.34 -9.15
C ILE A 149 11.10 16.56 -9.43
N ASN A 150 9.93 16.59 -8.78
CA ASN A 150 9.10 17.79 -8.73
C ASN A 150 8.36 17.86 -7.39
N GLN A 151 8.74 18.82 -6.55
CA GLN A 151 8.15 19.01 -5.21
C GLN A 151 6.67 19.41 -5.23
N ALA A 152 6.14 19.90 -6.37
CA ALA A 152 4.72 20.16 -6.56
C ALA A 152 3.90 18.89 -6.89
N GLY A 153 4.55 17.83 -7.37
CA GLY A 153 3.92 16.57 -7.77
C GLY A 153 4.31 16.10 -9.16
N VAL A 154 4.07 14.81 -9.42
CA VAL A 154 4.28 14.15 -10.73
C VAL A 154 3.04 13.31 -11.06
N MET A 155 2.48 13.53 -12.24
CA MET A 155 1.30 12.83 -12.74
C MET A 155 1.59 12.24 -14.12
N PHE A 156 1.53 10.91 -14.24
CA PHE A 156 1.44 10.22 -15.53
C PHE A 156 -0.03 9.97 -15.83
N THR A 157 -0.59 10.63 -16.83
CA THR A 157 -2.03 10.57 -17.14
C THR A 157 -2.38 9.34 -17.98
N GLY A 158 -3.68 9.06 -18.09
CA GLY A 158 -4.18 7.99 -18.96
C GLY A 158 -3.71 8.17 -20.40
N GLY A 159 -3.01 7.17 -20.94
CA GLY A 159 -2.40 7.19 -22.28
C GLY A 159 -0.93 7.60 -22.33
N ALA A 160 -0.36 8.10 -21.22
CA ALA A 160 1.08 8.34 -21.13
C ALA A 160 1.87 7.04 -21.28
N GLN A 161 3.01 7.10 -21.99
CA GLN A 161 3.91 5.96 -22.17
C GLN A 161 5.32 6.33 -21.72
N VAL A 162 5.83 5.61 -20.73
CA VAL A 162 7.21 5.77 -20.26
C VAL A 162 7.98 4.49 -20.56
N ASN A 163 9.05 4.58 -21.36
CA ASN A 163 9.88 3.45 -21.79
C ASN A 163 11.35 3.76 -21.48
N VAL A 164 11.87 3.25 -20.36
CA VAL A 164 13.22 3.61 -19.87
C VAL A 164 13.98 2.38 -19.38
N GLU A 165 15.26 2.52 -19.02
CA GLU A 165 15.98 1.45 -18.31
C GLU A 165 15.49 1.36 -16.86
N SER A 166 15.45 2.50 -16.18
CA SER A 166 14.91 2.67 -14.83
C SER A 166 14.28 4.05 -14.68
N LEU A 167 13.24 4.14 -13.84
CA LEU A 167 12.55 5.38 -13.49
C LEU A 167 12.53 5.60 -11.98
N ILE A 168 12.90 6.79 -11.55
CA ILE A 168 12.53 7.31 -10.23
C ILE A 168 11.71 8.58 -10.42
N ALA A 169 10.50 8.63 -9.88
CA ALA A 169 9.67 9.83 -9.83
C ALA A 169 9.42 10.21 -8.36
N SER A 170 9.79 11.43 -7.99
CA SER A 170 9.85 11.86 -6.59
C SER A 170 9.31 13.27 -6.37
N THR A 171 8.66 13.50 -5.23
CA THR A 171 8.41 14.85 -4.69
C THR A 171 9.51 15.32 -3.73
N ALA A 172 10.34 14.43 -3.20
CA ALA A 172 11.51 14.78 -2.40
C ALA A 172 12.68 15.14 -3.33
N ASN A 173 13.41 16.19 -2.98
CA ASN A 173 14.56 16.67 -3.73
C ASN A 173 15.88 16.16 -3.14
N VAL A 174 16.93 16.22 -3.95
CA VAL A 174 18.32 15.99 -3.54
C VAL A 174 18.95 17.35 -3.24
N ALA A 175 19.42 17.55 -2.00
CA ALA A 175 20.06 18.80 -1.58
C ALA A 175 21.38 19.06 -2.31
N ASN A 176 22.17 17.99 -2.48
CA ASN A 176 23.55 18.07 -2.97
C ASN A 176 23.68 17.29 -4.30
N PRO A 177 23.51 17.95 -5.45
CA PRO A 177 23.71 17.34 -6.77
C PRO A 177 25.10 16.74 -6.98
N GLN A 178 26.13 17.25 -6.28
CA GLN A 178 27.48 16.70 -6.35
C GLN A 178 27.54 15.28 -5.76
N ALA A 179 26.74 14.98 -4.73
CA ALA A 179 26.60 13.62 -4.20
C ALA A 179 25.99 12.67 -5.23
N PHE A 180 24.97 13.14 -5.98
CA PHE A 180 24.43 12.38 -7.10
C PHE A 180 25.48 12.12 -8.19
N MET A 181 26.31 13.12 -8.51
CA MET A 181 27.36 13.00 -9.51
C MET A 181 28.50 12.06 -9.08
N ALA A 182 28.79 11.97 -7.77
CA ALA A 182 29.80 11.06 -7.23
C ALA A 182 29.40 9.57 -7.31
N GLY A 183 28.09 9.28 -7.37
CA GLY A 183 27.55 7.93 -7.45
C GLY A 183 27.30 7.27 -6.10
N GLY A 184 26.80 6.02 -6.14
CA GLY A 184 26.34 5.30 -4.95
C GLY A 184 24.89 5.64 -4.57
N LYS A 185 24.61 5.62 -3.27
CA LYS A 185 23.28 5.86 -2.69
C LYS A 185 22.86 7.32 -2.90
N ILE A 186 21.63 7.51 -3.37
CA ILE A 186 21.04 8.82 -3.59
C ILE A 186 20.11 9.13 -2.42
N ALA A 187 20.47 10.13 -1.62
CA ALA A 187 19.62 10.67 -0.57
C ALA A 187 18.69 11.74 -1.15
N PHE A 188 17.39 11.47 -1.10
CA PHE A 188 16.33 12.43 -1.36
C PHE A 188 15.93 13.05 -0.02
N ASP A 189 16.74 14.01 0.42
CA ASP A 189 16.80 14.55 1.78
C ASP A 189 16.05 15.89 1.96
N GLN A 190 15.49 16.44 0.88
CA GLN A 190 14.71 17.67 0.91
C GLN A 190 13.23 17.42 0.62
N ALA A 191 12.43 17.31 1.67
CA ALA A 191 10.98 17.25 1.55
C ALA A 191 10.42 18.51 0.88
N GLY A 192 9.36 18.36 0.07
CA GLY A 192 8.62 19.48 -0.50
C GLY A 192 7.80 20.20 0.57
N ALA A 193 7.58 21.51 0.39
CA ALA A 193 6.76 22.30 1.31
C ALA A 193 5.25 21.98 1.21
N ASN A 194 4.82 21.36 0.12
CA ASN A 194 3.42 20.96 -0.10
C ASN A 194 3.17 19.55 0.46
N PRO A 195 2.44 19.38 1.59
CA PRO A 195 2.13 18.07 2.14
C PRO A 195 1.17 17.25 1.26
N ASN A 196 0.47 17.91 0.34
CA ASN A 196 -0.45 17.30 -0.61
C ASN A 196 0.19 17.02 -1.97
N ALA A 197 1.53 17.13 -2.09
CA ALA A 197 2.22 16.73 -3.30
C ALA A 197 2.07 15.21 -3.52
N ARG A 198 1.84 14.81 -4.78
CA ARG A 198 1.53 13.42 -5.12
C ARG A 198 2.40 12.92 -6.27
N VAL A 199 2.68 11.62 -6.26
CA VAL A 199 3.16 10.89 -7.44
C VAL A 199 2.08 9.90 -7.87
N VAL A 200 1.53 10.09 -9.06
CA VAL A 200 0.40 9.30 -9.55
C VAL A 200 0.71 8.75 -10.93
N ASN A 201 0.49 7.45 -11.11
CA ASN A 201 0.54 6.79 -12.41
C ASN A 201 -0.85 6.29 -12.81
N ASP A 202 -1.45 6.92 -13.80
CA ASP A 202 -2.62 6.44 -14.56
C ASP A 202 -2.24 5.96 -15.97
N GLY A 203 -0.96 6.08 -16.34
CA GLY A 203 -0.42 5.70 -17.64
C GLY A 203 0.20 4.29 -17.66
N THR A 204 1.09 4.06 -18.62
CA THR A 204 1.91 2.85 -18.70
C THR A 204 3.38 3.18 -18.52
N ILE A 205 3.99 2.61 -17.49
CA ILE A 205 5.44 2.69 -17.22
C ILE A 205 6.03 1.31 -17.52
N THR A 206 6.96 1.26 -18.47
CA THR A 206 7.70 0.05 -18.83
C THR A 206 9.19 0.30 -18.64
N VAL A 207 9.82 -0.54 -17.82
CA VAL A 207 11.27 -0.59 -17.68
C VAL A 207 11.83 -1.86 -18.30
N ARG A 208 13.12 -1.84 -18.64
CA ARG A 208 13.81 -3.02 -19.13
C ARG A 208 13.89 -4.14 -18.08
N ASP A 209 14.16 -5.35 -18.55
CA ASP A 209 14.35 -6.50 -17.66
C ASP A 209 15.44 -6.20 -16.61
N GLY A 210 15.12 -6.38 -15.33
CA GLY A 210 16.03 -6.03 -14.23
C GLY A 210 16.04 -4.55 -13.84
N GLY A 211 15.29 -3.70 -14.53
CA GLY A 211 15.17 -2.27 -14.25
C GLY A 211 14.42 -1.95 -12.96
N LEU A 212 14.46 -0.68 -12.56
CA LEU A 212 13.82 -0.15 -11.35
C LEU A 212 12.70 0.82 -11.71
N VAL A 213 11.55 0.72 -11.03
CA VAL A 213 10.56 1.80 -10.93
C VAL A 213 10.40 2.18 -9.47
N ALA A 214 10.65 3.44 -9.12
CA ALA A 214 10.35 3.96 -7.80
C ALA A 214 9.48 5.22 -7.89
N LEU A 215 8.27 5.14 -7.35
CA LEU A 215 7.32 6.24 -7.23
C LEU A 215 7.23 6.64 -5.76
N LEU A 216 7.65 7.86 -5.42
CA LEU A 216 7.95 8.23 -4.04
C LEU A 216 7.47 9.65 -3.69
N GLY A 217 6.78 9.78 -2.56
CA GLY A 217 6.30 11.06 -2.04
C GLY A 217 5.31 10.89 -0.88
N PRO A 218 4.71 11.98 -0.36
CA PRO A 218 3.76 11.90 0.75
C PRO A 218 2.52 11.05 0.45
N SER A 219 2.02 11.10 -0.79
CA SER A 219 0.94 10.23 -1.27
C SER A 219 1.26 9.74 -2.69
N VAL A 220 1.27 8.42 -2.85
CA VAL A 220 1.60 7.76 -4.11
C VAL A 220 0.49 6.82 -4.54
N ALA A 221 0.14 6.84 -5.83
CA ALA A 221 -0.87 5.96 -6.39
C ALA A 221 -0.43 5.38 -7.74
N ASN A 222 -0.57 4.06 -7.88
CA ASN A 222 -0.56 3.39 -9.18
C ASN A 222 -1.99 2.95 -9.52
N ASN A 223 -2.61 3.61 -10.49
CA ASN A 223 -3.91 3.24 -11.06
C ASN A 223 -3.77 2.71 -12.51
N GLY A 224 -2.62 2.95 -13.13
CA GLY A 224 -2.26 2.45 -14.46
C GLY A 224 -1.47 1.14 -14.40
N VAL A 225 -0.52 1.00 -15.33
CA VAL A 225 0.29 -0.22 -15.48
C VAL A 225 1.76 0.08 -15.25
N ILE A 226 2.43 -0.78 -14.48
CA ILE A 226 3.88 -0.82 -14.33
C ILE A 226 4.38 -2.19 -14.79
N ASN A 227 5.27 -2.23 -15.79
CA ASN A 227 5.94 -3.43 -16.28
C ASN A 227 7.44 -3.37 -15.95
N ALA A 228 7.92 -4.28 -15.13
CA ALA A 228 9.29 -4.35 -14.61
C ALA A 228 9.74 -5.81 -14.41
N ARG A 229 9.66 -6.62 -15.47
CA ARG A 229 10.07 -8.04 -15.44
C ARG A 229 11.50 -8.17 -14.91
N LEU A 230 11.75 -9.15 -14.03
CA LEU A 230 13.02 -9.35 -13.30
C LEU A 230 13.49 -8.13 -12.49
N GLY A 231 12.70 -7.06 -12.46
CA GLY A 231 13.06 -5.76 -11.93
C GLY A 231 12.55 -5.54 -10.52
N ARG A 232 12.57 -4.28 -10.10
CA ARG A 232 12.11 -3.85 -8.78
C ARG A 232 11.10 -2.73 -8.94
N VAL A 233 10.01 -2.79 -8.18
CA VAL A 233 8.98 -1.73 -8.15
C VAL A 233 8.77 -1.29 -6.71
N THR A 234 8.90 0.02 -6.45
CA THR A 234 8.58 0.63 -5.16
C THR A 234 7.51 1.70 -5.34
N VAL A 235 6.43 1.60 -4.57
CA VAL A 235 5.40 2.62 -4.41
C VAL A 235 5.43 3.04 -2.94
N GLY A 236 6.03 4.20 -2.65
CA GLY A 236 6.46 4.56 -1.30
C GLY A 236 5.89 5.87 -0.78
N GLY A 237 5.15 5.80 0.34
CA GLY A 237 4.64 6.96 1.09
C GLY A 237 5.64 7.48 2.13
N TYR A 238 6.48 8.45 1.75
CA TYR A 238 7.56 9.03 2.58
C TYR A 238 7.81 10.51 2.24
N GLU A 239 8.34 11.28 3.20
CA GLU A 239 8.78 12.67 2.95
C GLU A 239 10.18 12.77 2.36
N THR A 240 11.09 11.93 2.84
CA THR A 240 12.48 11.80 2.40
C THR A 240 12.83 10.33 2.35
N PHE A 241 13.90 9.95 1.65
CA PHE A 241 14.31 8.55 1.52
C PHE A 241 15.69 8.43 0.89
N THR A 242 16.26 7.23 0.91
CA THR A 242 17.52 6.93 0.20
C THR A 242 17.29 5.77 -0.76
N VAL A 243 17.75 5.92 -2.00
CA VAL A 243 17.68 4.87 -3.03
C VAL A 243 19.09 4.44 -3.42
N ASP A 244 19.31 3.13 -3.48
CA ASP A 244 20.53 2.55 -4.05
C ASP A 244 20.25 2.04 -5.46
N LEU A 245 20.90 2.64 -6.46
CA LEU A 245 20.76 2.25 -7.88
C LEU A 245 21.65 1.06 -8.27
N ASN A 246 22.61 0.69 -7.41
CA ASN A 246 23.67 -0.28 -7.73
C ASN A 246 23.38 -1.71 -7.23
N GLY A 247 22.32 -1.90 -6.46
CA GLY A 247 21.61 -3.20 -6.38
C GLY A 247 22.22 -4.29 -5.50
N ASP A 248 23.12 -3.98 -4.56
CA ASP A 248 23.85 -4.94 -3.71
C ASP A 248 23.01 -5.66 -2.62
N GLY A 249 21.78 -5.23 -2.37
CA GLY A 249 20.76 -6.07 -1.77
C GLY A 249 20.14 -5.56 -0.48
N LEU A 250 18.97 -6.15 -0.23
CA LEU A 250 18.18 -6.13 1.01
C LEU A 250 17.66 -4.76 1.48
N VAL A 251 16.37 -4.54 1.25
CA VAL A 251 15.41 -3.96 2.20
C VAL A 251 15.97 -2.79 3.03
N ASN A 252 16.09 -1.64 2.39
CA ASN A 252 15.95 -0.32 3.03
C ASN A 252 15.40 0.63 1.97
N PHE A 253 14.28 0.25 1.35
CA PHE A 253 13.70 0.95 0.19
C PHE A 253 13.16 2.34 0.50
N ALA A 254 13.12 2.71 1.78
CA ALA A 254 13.23 4.06 2.30
C ALA A 254 13.36 3.95 3.83
N VAL A 255 14.56 4.12 4.39
CA VAL A 255 14.61 4.73 5.72
C VAL A 255 14.34 6.20 5.47
N GLY A 256 13.06 6.51 5.44
CA GLY A 256 12.56 7.81 5.12
C GLY A 256 12.02 8.49 6.35
N ASN A 257 12.07 9.82 6.37
CA ASN A 257 11.26 10.53 7.35
C ASN A 257 9.79 10.21 7.06
N PRO A 258 9.05 9.79 8.09
CA PRO A 258 7.67 9.45 7.91
C PRO A 258 6.86 10.68 7.55
N VAL A 259 5.73 10.48 6.86
CA VAL A 259 4.80 11.56 6.52
C VAL A 259 4.31 12.23 7.82
N SER A 260 4.56 13.53 7.94
CA SER A 260 4.28 14.33 9.14
C SER A 260 2.92 15.01 9.11
N GLN A 261 2.28 15.09 7.94
CA GLN A 261 0.93 15.62 7.75
C GLN A 261 0.14 14.74 6.79
N THR A 262 -1.09 14.35 7.16
CA THR A 262 -1.97 13.55 6.29
C THR A 262 -2.23 14.28 4.98
N PRO A 263 -1.83 13.73 3.82
CA PRO A 263 -2.16 14.32 2.52
C PRO A 263 -3.68 14.30 2.32
N ARG A 264 -4.21 15.37 1.74
CA ARG A 264 -5.64 15.53 1.46
C ARG A 264 -5.88 15.89 0.00
N ASP A 265 -7.03 15.47 -0.54
CA ASP A 265 -7.50 15.91 -1.85
C ASP A 265 -8.12 17.32 -1.79
N GLY A 266 -8.60 17.81 -2.93
CA GLY A 266 -9.22 19.13 -3.06
C GLY A 266 -10.48 19.31 -2.21
N ASP A 267 -11.15 18.21 -1.84
CA ASP A 267 -12.33 18.21 -0.99
C ASP A 267 -11.97 18.06 0.51
N GLY A 268 -10.68 17.99 0.83
CA GLY A 268 -10.17 17.85 2.19
C GLY A 268 -10.22 16.42 2.74
N LYS A 269 -10.53 15.40 1.91
CA LYS A 269 -10.54 14.00 2.32
C LYS A 269 -9.11 13.47 2.40
N ALA A 270 -8.83 12.70 3.46
CA ALA A 270 -7.53 12.05 3.64
C ALA A 270 -7.26 11.05 2.51
N LEU A 271 -6.03 11.11 1.99
CA LEU A 271 -5.53 10.21 0.96
C LEU A 271 -4.71 9.08 1.58
N ALA A 272 -4.68 7.94 0.88
CA ALA A 272 -3.71 6.90 1.19
C ALA A 272 -2.29 7.40 0.92
N LEU A 273 -1.34 6.94 1.75
CA LEU A 273 0.07 7.28 1.61
C LEU A 273 0.71 6.50 0.45
N ALA A 274 0.30 5.24 0.28
CA ALA A 274 0.66 4.43 -0.87
C ALA A 274 -0.55 3.60 -1.31
N SER A 275 -0.79 3.52 -2.62
CA SER A 275 -1.89 2.73 -3.15
C SER A 275 -1.58 2.11 -4.51
N ASN A 276 -2.12 0.91 -4.73
CA ASN A 276 -2.16 0.26 -6.04
C ASN A 276 -3.59 -0.19 -6.33
N THR A 277 -4.23 0.44 -7.30
CA THR A 277 -5.52 0.02 -7.87
C THR A 277 -5.38 -0.52 -9.29
N GLY A 278 -4.27 -0.23 -9.96
CA GLY A 278 -3.91 -0.73 -11.28
C GLY A 278 -3.12 -2.04 -11.24
N THR A 279 -2.23 -2.22 -12.21
CA THR A 279 -1.43 -3.45 -12.37
C THR A 279 0.06 -3.16 -12.19
N ILE A 280 0.72 -4.01 -11.40
CA ILE A 280 2.19 -4.08 -11.32
C ILE A 280 2.62 -5.48 -11.76
N ASN A 281 3.43 -5.56 -12.82
CA ASN A 281 4.00 -6.78 -13.36
C ASN A 281 5.52 -6.77 -13.15
N ALA A 282 6.01 -7.55 -12.18
CA ALA A 282 7.43 -7.70 -11.86
C ALA A 282 7.82 -9.18 -11.75
N ASP A 283 7.38 -10.01 -12.72
CA ASP A 283 7.67 -11.46 -12.72
C ASP A 283 9.18 -11.72 -12.58
N GLY A 284 9.54 -12.57 -11.62
CA GLY A 284 10.91 -12.91 -11.21
C GLY A 284 11.65 -11.77 -10.50
N GLY A 285 10.94 -10.70 -10.17
CA GLY A 285 11.44 -9.48 -9.53
C GLY A 285 10.84 -9.26 -8.13
N GLN A 286 10.83 -8.00 -7.71
CA GLN A 286 10.39 -7.59 -6.38
C GLN A 286 9.43 -6.40 -6.43
N VAL A 287 8.42 -6.41 -5.56
CA VAL A 287 7.49 -5.27 -5.38
C VAL A 287 7.43 -4.88 -3.91
N ALA A 288 7.57 -3.59 -3.62
CA ALA A 288 7.36 -3.01 -2.31
C ALA A 288 6.31 -1.88 -2.40
N ILE A 289 5.20 -2.02 -1.69
CA ILE A 289 4.22 -0.95 -1.48
C ILE A 289 4.23 -0.61 -0.01
N THR A 290 4.91 0.48 0.35
CA THR A 290 5.22 0.76 1.75
C THR A 290 4.96 2.22 2.10
N ALA A 291 4.60 2.49 3.33
CA ALA A 291 4.49 3.85 3.83
C ALA A 291 4.86 3.93 5.30
N ALA A 292 5.35 5.11 5.71
CA ALA A 292 5.55 5.43 7.11
C ALA A 292 4.87 6.76 7.44
N ALA A 293 4.11 6.78 8.53
CA ALA A 293 3.45 7.96 9.07
C ALA A 293 4.03 8.29 10.44
N ALA A 294 4.22 9.57 10.73
CA ALA A 294 4.68 10.02 12.05
C ALA A 294 3.57 9.77 13.07
N ARG A 295 3.91 9.62 14.36
CA ARG A 295 2.90 9.36 15.41
C ARG A 295 1.79 10.42 15.52
N ALA A 296 2.05 11.64 15.06
CA ALA A 296 1.08 12.73 15.02
C ALA A 296 0.09 12.62 13.83
N VAL A 297 0.43 11.83 12.81
CA VAL A 297 -0.45 11.47 11.70
C VAL A 297 -1.24 10.24 12.11
N VAL A 298 -2.50 10.45 12.43
CA VAL A 298 -3.43 9.36 12.70
C VAL A 298 -3.88 8.78 11.36
N ASP A 299 -3.90 7.44 11.27
CA ASP A 299 -4.45 6.67 10.14
C ASP A 299 -3.68 6.76 8.81
N GLY A 300 -2.35 6.60 8.81
CA GLY A 300 -1.63 6.35 7.55
C GLY A 300 -2.15 5.07 6.88
N VAL A 301 -2.50 5.13 5.59
CA VAL A 301 -3.08 3.96 4.90
C VAL A 301 -2.23 3.52 3.71
N VAL A 302 -1.99 2.21 3.63
CA VAL A 302 -1.52 1.52 2.43
C VAL A 302 -2.66 0.66 1.88
N ASN A 303 -3.05 0.88 0.62
CA ASN A 303 -4.16 0.15 -0.03
C ASN A 303 -3.67 -0.66 -1.24
N VAL A 304 -3.94 -1.96 -1.25
CA VAL A 304 -3.58 -2.85 -2.37
C VAL A 304 -4.83 -3.53 -2.92
N GLY A 305 -5.42 -2.91 -3.95
CA GLY A 305 -6.68 -3.35 -4.55
C GLY A 305 -6.64 -3.79 -6.00
N GLY A 306 -5.60 -3.40 -6.72
CA GLY A 306 -5.38 -3.87 -8.09
C GLY A 306 -4.71 -5.23 -8.16
N GLN A 307 -3.89 -5.43 -9.18
CA GLN A 307 -3.11 -6.64 -9.38
C GLN A 307 -1.62 -6.37 -9.11
N VAL A 308 -0.98 -7.25 -8.34
CA VAL A 308 0.46 -7.22 -8.10
C VAL A 308 1.05 -8.60 -8.40
N ASN A 309 1.85 -8.69 -9.46
CA ASN A 309 2.45 -9.94 -9.94
C ASN A 309 3.96 -9.91 -9.75
N ALA A 310 4.50 -10.95 -9.11
CA ALA A 310 5.92 -11.26 -9.07
C ALA A 310 6.12 -12.78 -9.18
N ARG A 311 5.55 -13.37 -10.24
CA ARG A 311 5.56 -14.82 -10.48
C ARG A 311 6.97 -15.33 -10.74
N SER A 312 7.26 -16.57 -10.42
CA SER A 312 8.59 -17.16 -10.61
C SER A 312 8.94 -17.28 -12.10
N VAL A 313 10.07 -16.70 -12.51
CA VAL A 313 10.62 -16.86 -13.87
C VAL A 313 11.67 -17.99 -13.91
N THR A 314 12.36 -18.22 -12.79
CA THR A 314 13.34 -19.28 -12.61
C THR A 314 12.94 -20.15 -11.41
N ASN A 315 13.88 -20.85 -10.77
CA ASN A 315 13.62 -21.63 -9.56
C ASN A 315 13.44 -20.75 -8.31
N GLU A 316 13.74 -19.45 -8.40
CA GLU A 316 13.50 -18.47 -7.33
C GLU A 316 12.18 -17.75 -7.58
N GLY A 317 11.35 -17.68 -6.54
CA GLY A 317 10.09 -16.95 -6.59
C GLY A 317 10.28 -15.46 -6.33
N GLY A 318 9.41 -14.64 -6.90
CA GLY A 318 9.42 -13.21 -6.66
C GLY A 318 9.01 -12.86 -5.23
N VAL A 319 9.24 -11.60 -4.85
CA VAL A 319 8.98 -11.11 -3.49
C VAL A 319 8.06 -9.91 -3.55
N ILE A 320 6.99 -9.94 -2.75
CA ILE A 320 6.08 -8.82 -2.58
C ILE A 320 6.03 -8.43 -1.10
N VAL A 321 6.22 -7.15 -0.81
CA VAL A 321 6.13 -6.59 0.55
C VAL A 321 5.12 -5.46 0.57
N PHE A 322 4.13 -5.57 1.43
CA PHE A 322 3.24 -4.47 1.83
C PHE A 322 3.55 -4.09 3.27
N GLY A 323 3.94 -2.84 3.47
CA GLY A 323 4.58 -2.42 4.72
C GLY A 323 4.04 -1.11 5.24
N GLY A 324 3.76 -1.07 6.53
CA GLY A 324 3.32 0.12 7.23
C GLY A 324 4.16 0.39 8.48
N GLY A 325 4.59 1.63 8.67
CA GLY A 325 5.23 2.10 9.92
C GLY A 325 4.27 2.16 11.12
N GLU A 326 4.78 2.61 12.28
CA GLU A 326 4.09 2.55 13.60
C GLU A 326 2.67 3.15 13.66
N SER A 327 2.30 4.07 12.77
CA SER A 327 0.99 4.74 12.77
C SER A 327 0.24 4.53 11.46
N THR A 328 0.34 3.30 10.93
CA THR A 328 -0.28 2.96 9.65
C THR A 328 -1.10 1.67 9.71
N GLN A 329 -1.98 1.51 8.75
CA GLN A 329 -2.67 0.26 8.45
C GLN A 329 -2.46 -0.15 6.99
N VAL A 330 -2.44 -1.46 6.74
CA VAL A 330 -2.39 -2.05 5.41
C VAL A 330 -3.71 -2.75 5.12
N ASN A 331 -4.37 -2.38 4.03
CA ASN A 331 -5.57 -3.04 3.52
C ASN A 331 -5.24 -3.72 2.19
N VAL A 332 -5.54 -5.02 2.10
CA VAL A 332 -5.35 -5.83 0.90
C VAL A 332 -6.71 -6.32 0.45
N ASN A 333 -7.15 -5.92 -0.75
CA ASN A 333 -8.41 -6.36 -1.34
C ASN A 333 -8.30 -6.79 -2.82
N GLY A 334 -7.10 -6.67 -3.39
CA GLY A 334 -6.78 -7.04 -4.77
C GLY A 334 -6.27 -8.46 -4.96
N THR A 335 -5.65 -8.69 -6.12
CA THR A 335 -5.02 -9.97 -6.50
C THR A 335 -3.51 -9.87 -6.43
N ILE A 336 -2.88 -10.81 -5.74
CA ILE A 336 -1.45 -10.87 -5.48
C ILE A 336 -0.97 -12.24 -5.94
N ASP A 337 -0.07 -12.26 -6.92
CA ASP A 337 0.40 -13.49 -7.54
C ASP A 337 1.93 -13.57 -7.52
N VAL A 338 2.44 -14.45 -6.66
CA VAL A 338 3.85 -14.84 -6.60
C VAL A 338 4.02 -16.31 -7.01
N SER A 339 3.09 -16.88 -7.76
CA SER A 339 3.11 -18.30 -8.09
C SER A 339 4.27 -18.71 -9.01
N GLY A 340 4.68 -19.98 -8.91
CA GLY A 340 5.64 -20.62 -9.81
C GLY A 340 5.00 -21.75 -10.61
N ALA A 341 4.51 -21.46 -11.81
CA ALA A 341 3.69 -22.39 -12.58
C ALA A 341 4.44 -23.63 -13.12
N GLY A 342 5.76 -23.53 -13.33
CA GLY A 342 6.58 -24.61 -13.85
C GLY A 342 6.79 -25.74 -12.85
N ALA A 343 6.93 -26.98 -13.34
CA ALA A 343 7.09 -28.18 -12.50
C ALA A 343 8.29 -28.12 -11.52
N SER A 344 9.33 -27.35 -11.86
CA SER A 344 10.52 -27.13 -11.01
C SER A 344 10.49 -25.82 -10.23
N GLN A 345 9.45 -25.00 -10.40
CA GLN A 345 9.37 -23.67 -9.79
C GLN A 345 8.63 -23.74 -8.45
N LYS A 346 9.14 -23.00 -7.47
CA LYS A 346 8.43 -22.78 -6.21
C LYS A 346 7.61 -21.50 -6.30
N GLY A 347 6.58 -21.40 -5.46
CA GLY A 347 5.94 -20.11 -5.19
C GLY A 347 6.92 -19.15 -4.49
N GLY A 348 6.70 -17.85 -4.70
CA GLY A 348 7.46 -16.77 -4.09
C GLY A 348 6.97 -16.40 -2.70
N THR A 349 7.31 -15.18 -2.27
CA THR A 349 7.04 -14.69 -0.91
C THR A 349 6.16 -13.47 -0.92
N VAL A 350 5.14 -13.45 -0.06
CA VAL A 350 4.32 -12.26 0.25
C VAL A 350 4.46 -11.95 1.74
N THR A 351 4.83 -10.71 2.07
CA THR A 351 4.83 -10.20 3.44
C THR A 351 3.90 -9.00 3.54
N VAL A 352 2.97 -9.04 4.49
CA VAL A 352 2.04 -7.94 4.81
C VAL A 352 2.24 -7.58 6.27
N THR A 353 2.76 -6.38 6.55
CA THR A 353 3.11 -5.95 7.90
C THR A 353 2.72 -4.49 8.14
N ALA A 354 2.07 -4.23 9.27
CA ALA A 354 1.72 -2.92 9.80
C ALA A 354 1.14 -3.14 11.21
N PRO A 355 1.06 -2.10 12.07
CA PRO A 355 0.33 -2.19 13.34
C PRO A 355 -1.10 -2.73 13.21
N LYS A 356 -1.77 -2.47 12.08
CA LYS A 356 -3.07 -3.03 11.72
C LYS A 356 -3.06 -3.55 10.29
N VAL A 357 -3.42 -4.81 10.11
CA VAL A 357 -3.51 -5.47 8.80
C VAL A 357 -4.92 -5.97 8.56
N THR A 358 -5.47 -5.67 7.38
CA THR A 358 -6.76 -6.21 6.91
C THR A 358 -6.59 -6.84 5.53
N VAL A 359 -6.90 -8.12 5.43
CA VAL A 359 -7.07 -8.85 4.16
C VAL A 359 -8.57 -9.01 3.94
N GLU A 360 -9.12 -8.23 3.00
CA GLU A 360 -10.56 -8.11 2.77
C GLU A 360 -11.12 -9.29 1.99
N ALA A 361 -12.46 -9.40 1.95
CA ALA A 361 -13.19 -10.54 1.40
C ALA A 361 -12.88 -10.84 -0.08
N THR A 362 -12.46 -9.84 -0.86
CA THR A 362 -12.13 -10.00 -2.28
C THR A 362 -10.66 -10.35 -2.51
N ALA A 363 -9.82 -10.30 -1.48
CA ALA A 363 -8.39 -10.50 -1.62
C ALA A 363 -8.05 -11.94 -2.05
N ARG A 364 -7.16 -12.05 -3.03
CA ARG A 364 -6.64 -13.33 -3.54
C ARG A 364 -5.12 -13.29 -3.52
N ILE A 365 -4.51 -14.05 -2.61
CA ILE A 365 -3.05 -14.18 -2.50
C ILE A 365 -2.66 -15.58 -2.97
N ASN A 366 -1.97 -15.66 -4.10
CA ASN A 366 -1.53 -16.91 -4.71
C ASN A 366 0.00 -17.03 -4.66
N ALA A 367 0.48 -17.97 -3.86
CA ALA A 367 1.87 -18.38 -3.74
C ALA A 367 2.05 -19.87 -4.08
N ASN A 368 1.22 -20.42 -4.96
CA ASN A 368 1.34 -21.82 -5.38
C ASN A 368 2.62 -22.07 -6.19
N GLY A 369 3.14 -23.28 -6.20
CA GLY A 369 4.27 -23.64 -7.07
C GLY A 369 4.34 -25.11 -7.47
N GLY A 370 4.88 -25.41 -8.65
CA GLY A 370 5.02 -26.79 -9.13
C GLY A 370 5.91 -27.67 -8.23
N ALA A 371 7.07 -27.15 -7.83
CA ALA A 371 8.05 -27.84 -6.98
C ALA A 371 7.88 -27.58 -5.48
N GLY A 372 6.89 -26.76 -5.10
CA GLY A 372 6.62 -26.39 -3.72
C GLY A 372 5.84 -25.10 -3.60
N GLY A 373 4.99 -25.03 -2.59
CA GLY A 373 4.33 -23.78 -2.22
C GLY A 373 5.32 -22.72 -1.75
N GLY A 374 4.92 -21.46 -1.88
CA GLY A 374 5.66 -20.29 -1.42
C GLY A 374 5.41 -19.95 0.05
N THR A 375 5.70 -18.71 0.41
CA THR A 375 5.54 -18.21 1.78
C THR A 375 4.62 -16.99 1.80
N VAL A 376 3.63 -16.98 2.69
CA VAL A 376 2.75 -15.82 2.92
C VAL A 376 2.73 -15.49 4.41
N LEU A 377 3.18 -14.29 4.76
CA LEU A 377 3.27 -13.80 6.15
C LEU A 377 2.38 -12.57 6.29
N VAL A 378 1.30 -12.67 7.05
CA VAL A 378 0.30 -11.62 7.26
C VAL A 378 0.29 -11.23 8.73
N GLY A 379 0.70 -9.99 9.01
CA GLY A 379 0.71 -9.42 10.34
C GLY A 379 1.86 -9.90 11.24
N GLY A 380 2.72 -10.82 10.81
CA GLY A 380 3.88 -11.21 11.60
C GLY A 380 4.54 -12.49 11.09
N GLY A 381 5.66 -12.84 11.72
CA GLY A 381 6.31 -14.14 11.49
C GLY A 381 5.72 -15.24 12.37
N LYS A 382 6.26 -16.45 12.19
CA LYS A 382 5.83 -17.64 12.95
C LYS A 382 5.92 -17.36 14.46
N GLN A 383 4.83 -17.61 15.20
CA GLN A 383 4.71 -17.32 16.63
C GLN A 383 5.12 -15.89 17.03
N GLY A 384 4.98 -14.93 16.11
CA GLY A 384 5.40 -13.54 16.31
C GLY A 384 6.92 -13.33 16.37
N GLN A 385 7.71 -14.28 15.86
CA GLN A 385 9.16 -14.22 15.83
C GLN A 385 9.68 -13.82 14.44
N GLY A 386 10.95 -13.44 14.39
CA GLY A 386 11.67 -13.11 13.17
C GLY A 386 11.78 -11.62 12.90
N PRO A 387 12.31 -11.23 11.73
CA PRO A 387 12.66 -9.83 11.43
C PRO A 387 11.46 -8.96 11.02
N ILE A 388 10.25 -9.53 10.96
CA ILE A 388 9.05 -8.85 10.50
C ILE A 388 8.37 -8.20 11.70
N ALA A 389 8.03 -6.91 11.58
CA ALA A 389 7.25 -6.25 12.61
C ALA A 389 5.87 -6.89 12.74
N ASN A 390 5.47 -7.21 13.97
CA ASN A 390 4.17 -7.79 14.23
C ASN A 390 3.08 -6.70 14.25
N ALA A 391 1.92 -7.05 13.70
CA ALA A 391 0.70 -6.30 13.82
C ALA A 391 0.15 -6.42 15.24
N GLN A 392 -0.47 -5.37 15.73
CA GLN A 392 -1.32 -5.45 16.93
C GLN A 392 -2.65 -6.13 16.58
N THR A 393 -3.18 -5.86 15.39
CA THR A 393 -4.43 -6.48 14.93
C THR A 393 -4.29 -6.96 13.49
N THR A 394 -4.73 -8.20 13.26
CA THR A 394 -4.77 -8.80 11.91
C THR A 394 -6.15 -9.35 11.67
N THR A 395 -6.79 -8.93 10.57
CA THR A 395 -8.08 -9.44 10.14
C THR A 395 -7.95 -10.06 8.76
N VAL A 396 -8.38 -11.31 8.60
CA VAL A 396 -8.59 -11.95 7.30
C VAL A 396 -10.09 -12.23 7.18
N ALA A 397 -10.77 -11.51 6.31
CA ALA A 397 -12.22 -11.55 6.19
C ALA A 397 -12.71 -12.83 5.49
N THR A 398 -13.97 -13.20 5.75
CA THR A 398 -14.66 -14.26 5.01
C THR A 398 -14.69 -13.96 3.51
N GLY A 399 -14.27 -14.94 2.71
CA GLY A 399 -14.13 -14.82 1.24
C GLY A 399 -12.69 -14.59 0.75
N ALA A 400 -11.80 -14.08 1.62
CA ALA A 400 -10.38 -13.94 1.29
C ALA A 400 -9.74 -15.33 1.09
N THR A 401 -8.85 -15.45 0.11
CA THR A 401 -8.12 -16.71 -0.13
C THR A 401 -6.61 -16.50 -0.13
N ILE A 402 -5.91 -17.40 0.56
CA ILE A 402 -4.44 -17.46 0.58
C ILE A 402 -4.03 -18.89 0.21
N THR A 403 -3.34 -19.06 -0.91
CA THR A 403 -2.91 -20.38 -1.38
C THR A 403 -1.39 -20.43 -1.48
N ALA A 404 -0.80 -21.52 -0.97
CA ALA A 404 0.61 -21.84 -1.05
C ALA A 404 0.76 -23.35 -1.30
N ASP A 405 0.02 -23.87 -2.27
CA ASP A 405 0.01 -25.28 -2.61
C ASP A 405 1.23 -25.66 -3.46
N ALA A 406 1.69 -26.90 -3.30
CA ALA A 406 2.48 -27.56 -4.32
C ALA A 406 1.55 -28.17 -5.37
N THR A 407 1.77 -27.88 -6.65
CA THR A 407 0.89 -28.34 -7.74
C THR A 407 1.40 -29.57 -8.49
N ASN A 408 2.65 -29.99 -8.26
CA ASN A 408 3.23 -31.20 -8.86
C ASN A 408 3.97 -32.07 -7.82
N LYS A 409 5.31 -32.05 -7.79
CA LYS A 409 6.11 -32.78 -6.81
C LYS A 409 6.81 -31.77 -5.91
N GLY A 410 6.26 -31.57 -4.71
CA GLY A 410 6.73 -30.56 -3.78
C GLY A 410 5.94 -30.54 -2.49
N ASN A 411 6.51 -29.92 -1.46
CA ASN A 411 5.80 -29.70 -0.21
C ASN A 411 4.88 -28.47 -0.33
N GLY A 412 3.74 -28.50 0.36
CA GLY A 412 2.97 -27.30 0.62
C GLY A 412 3.83 -26.23 1.29
N GLY A 413 3.44 -24.98 1.09
CA GLY A 413 4.16 -23.81 1.52
C GLY A 413 3.95 -23.45 2.99
N THR A 414 4.28 -22.20 3.31
CA THR A 414 4.10 -21.63 4.65
C THR A 414 3.12 -20.47 4.60
N VAL A 415 2.08 -20.52 5.41
CA VAL A 415 1.14 -19.39 5.57
C VAL A 415 1.03 -19.04 7.06
N VAL A 416 1.34 -17.80 7.41
CA VAL A 416 1.23 -17.30 8.79
C VAL A 416 0.30 -16.10 8.80
N VAL A 417 -0.69 -16.14 9.69
CA VAL A 417 -1.54 -15.01 10.06
C VAL A 417 -1.34 -14.78 11.55
N TRP A 418 -0.70 -13.66 11.89
CA TRP A 418 -0.28 -13.34 13.24
C TRP A 418 -0.71 -11.95 13.68
N ALA A 419 -0.96 -11.79 14.98
CA ALA A 419 -1.01 -10.49 15.65
C ALA A 419 -0.56 -10.62 17.12
N ASP A 420 0.08 -9.58 17.66
CA ASP A 420 0.51 -9.49 19.06
C ASP A 420 -0.66 -9.25 20.02
N ASN A 421 -1.81 -8.78 19.54
CA ASN A 421 -3.03 -8.70 20.33
C ASN A 421 -4.10 -9.62 19.73
N THR A 422 -4.79 -9.18 18.68
CA THR A 422 -5.97 -9.89 18.16
C THR A 422 -5.82 -10.31 16.70
N THR A 423 -6.03 -11.60 16.44
CA THR A 423 -6.24 -12.13 15.08
C THR A 423 -7.70 -12.50 14.90
N VAL A 424 -8.34 -11.95 13.86
CA VAL A 424 -9.67 -12.37 13.39
C VAL A 424 -9.48 -13.09 12.06
N PHE A 425 -9.88 -14.35 11.95
CA PHE A 425 -9.70 -15.17 10.76
C PHE A 425 -11.01 -15.81 10.31
N GLY A 426 -11.47 -15.43 9.12
CA GLY A 426 -12.63 -16.00 8.42
C GLY A 426 -12.32 -16.50 7.00
N GLY A 427 -11.08 -16.38 6.55
CA GLY A 427 -10.68 -16.68 5.17
C GLY A 427 -10.49 -18.17 4.88
N THR A 428 -10.00 -18.44 3.69
CA THR A 428 -9.57 -19.78 3.24
C THR A 428 -8.05 -19.79 3.06
N ILE A 429 -7.37 -20.75 3.71
CA ILE A 429 -5.95 -21.02 3.50
C ILE A 429 -5.79 -22.43 2.91
N SER A 430 -4.96 -22.55 1.87
CA SER A 430 -4.48 -23.86 1.38
C SER A 430 -2.96 -23.89 1.30
N ALA A 431 -2.34 -24.93 1.85
CA ALA A 431 -0.92 -25.22 1.79
C ALA A 431 -0.72 -26.72 1.61
N SER A 432 -1.34 -27.29 0.58
CA SER A 432 -1.36 -28.72 0.30
C SER A 432 -0.06 -29.20 -0.37
N GLY A 433 0.32 -30.44 -0.07
CA GLY A 433 1.40 -31.15 -0.75
C GLY A 433 1.02 -31.54 -2.18
N GLY A 434 2.04 -31.74 -3.01
CA GLY A 434 1.89 -32.02 -4.42
C GLY A 434 1.24 -33.37 -4.71
N THR A 435 0.46 -33.45 -5.78
CA THR A 435 -0.23 -34.70 -6.20
C THR A 435 0.75 -35.79 -6.64
N ALA A 436 1.93 -35.41 -7.15
CA ALA A 436 2.99 -36.34 -7.54
C ALA A 436 4.02 -36.61 -6.41
N GLY A 437 3.76 -36.11 -5.20
CA GLY A 437 4.59 -36.32 -4.02
C GLY A 437 4.91 -35.04 -3.26
N GLY A 438 5.19 -35.20 -1.96
CA GLY A 438 5.54 -34.12 -1.03
C GLY A 438 4.54 -34.00 0.11
N ASN A 439 4.98 -33.39 1.20
CA ASN A 439 4.19 -33.23 2.42
C ASN A 439 3.30 -31.99 2.34
N GLY A 440 2.28 -31.93 3.18
CA GLY A 440 1.51 -30.71 3.43
C GLY A 440 2.38 -29.65 4.08
N GLY A 441 1.96 -28.41 3.93
CA GLY A 441 2.67 -27.24 4.40
C GLY A 441 2.43 -26.92 5.87
N PHE A 442 2.90 -25.74 6.26
CA PHE A 442 2.67 -25.17 7.58
C PHE A 442 1.70 -24.00 7.47
N VAL A 443 0.65 -24.04 8.28
CA VAL A 443 -0.30 -22.92 8.43
C VAL A 443 -0.33 -22.51 9.90
N GLU A 444 -0.26 -21.22 10.17
CA GLU A 444 -0.50 -20.65 11.50
C GLU A 444 -1.55 -19.56 11.41
N THR A 445 -2.54 -19.62 12.29
CA THR A 445 -3.52 -18.54 12.50
C THR A 445 -3.62 -18.29 14.00
N SER A 446 -2.87 -17.31 14.49
CA SER A 446 -2.72 -17.06 15.93
C SER A 446 -2.80 -15.57 16.22
N GLY A 447 -3.43 -15.21 17.35
CA GLY A 447 -3.23 -13.92 17.98
C GLY A 447 -2.67 -14.17 19.36
N ARG A 448 -1.55 -13.53 19.72
CA ARG A 448 -0.85 -13.78 20.99
C ARG A 448 -1.81 -13.67 22.17
N VAL A 449 -2.69 -12.66 22.17
CA VAL A 449 -3.70 -12.48 23.22
C VAL A 449 -5.01 -13.15 22.83
N THR A 450 -5.51 -12.92 21.61
CA THR A 450 -6.83 -13.37 21.17
C THR A 450 -6.84 -13.87 19.74
N LEU A 451 -7.43 -15.05 19.53
CA LEU A 451 -7.81 -15.57 18.21
C LEU A 451 -9.34 -15.68 18.13
N SER A 452 -9.93 -15.06 17.10
CA SER A 452 -11.34 -15.22 16.75
C SER A 452 -11.46 -15.87 15.39
N LEU A 453 -12.02 -17.09 15.34
CA LEU A 453 -12.35 -17.78 14.11
C LEU A 453 -13.79 -17.45 13.72
N LEU A 454 -13.99 -16.93 12.51
CA LEU A 454 -15.32 -16.66 11.97
C LEU A 454 -15.89 -17.94 11.33
N ASP A 455 -17.22 -18.02 11.30
CA ASP A 455 -17.91 -19.10 10.60
C ASP A 455 -17.48 -19.17 9.12
N GLY A 456 -17.18 -20.38 8.65
CA GLY A 456 -16.70 -20.62 7.29
C GLY A 456 -15.20 -20.43 7.08
N ALA A 457 -14.43 -20.14 8.12
CA ALA A 457 -12.97 -20.22 8.07
C ALA A 457 -12.53 -21.63 7.67
N THR A 458 -11.63 -21.75 6.68
CA THR A 458 -11.11 -23.06 6.24
C THR A 458 -9.60 -23.04 6.11
N VAL A 459 -8.96 -24.13 6.54
CA VAL A 459 -7.53 -24.36 6.39
C VAL A 459 -7.30 -25.77 5.87
N THR A 460 -6.54 -25.88 4.79
CA THR A 460 -6.19 -27.16 4.17
C THR A 460 -4.68 -27.29 4.07
N ALA A 461 -4.13 -28.38 4.60
CA ALA A 461 -2.72 -28.74 4.44
C ALA A 461 -2.58 -30.23 4.11
N VAL A 462 -3.47 -30.76 3.26
CA VAL A 462 -3.48 -32.19 2.91
C VAL A 462 -2.30 -32.55 2.03
N ALA A 463 -1.93 -33.83 1.99
CA ALA A 463 -0.83 -34.32 1.18
C ALA A 463 -1.23 -35.66 0.56
N PRO A 464 -1.74 -35.69 -0.69
CA PRO A 464 -2.25 -36.92 -1.30
C PRO A 464 -1.21 -38.04 -1.41
N ALA A 465 0.06 -37.67 -1.54
CA ALA A 465 1.19 -38.58 -1.71
C ALA A 465 2.31 -38.32 -0.68
N GLY A 466 1.95 -37.82 0.52
CA GLY A 466 2.90 -37.50 1.59
C GLY A 466 2.25 -37.42 2.96
N VAL A 467 2.95 -36.81 3.91
CA VAL A 467 2.43 -36.57 5.27
C VAL A 467 1.64 -35.26 5.27
N ALA A 468 0.45 -35.27 5.87
CA ALA A 468 -0.34 -34.05 6.03
C ALA A 468 0.45 -32.98 6.83
N GLY A 469 0.19 -31.72 6.49
CA GLY A 469 0.81 -30.57 7.11
C GLY A 469 0.24 -30.23 8.48
N LEU A 470 0.71 -29.11 9.03
CA LEU A 470 0.32 -28.64 10.36
C LEU A 470 -0.51 -27.36 10.22
N TRP A 471 -1.63 -27.30 10.92
CA TRP A 471 -2.32 -26.05 11.25
C TRP A 471 -2.14 -25.75 12.73
N LEU A 472 -1.39 -24.67 13.04
CA LEU A 472 -1.14 -24.18 14.39
C LEU A 472 -2.08 -23.04 14.76
N MET A 473 -2.64 -23.12 15.97
CA MET A 473 -3.40 -22.07 16.64
C MET A 473 -2.92 -22.01 18.09
N ASP A 474 -2.39 -20.86 18.52
CA ASP A 474 -1.76 -20.73 19.85
C ASP A 474 -2.09 -19.38 20.53
N PRO A 475 -3.37 -19.10 20.86
CA PRO A 475 -3.75 -17.91 21.64
C PRO A 475 -3.54 -18.11 23.15
N THR A 476 -3.41 -17.00 23.89
CA THR A 476 -3.39 -17.04 25.37
C THR A 476 -4.78 -17.31 25.97
N ASN A 477 -5.87 -16.95 25.28
CA ASN A 477 -7.23 -17.00 25.82
C ASN A 477 -8.14 -18.06 25.21
#